data_AF-A0A819CEY6-F1
#
_entry.id   AF-A0A819CEY6-F1
#
_cell.length_a   1.000
_cell.length_b   1.000
_cell.length_c   1.000
_cell.angle_alpha   90.00
_cell.angle_beta   90.00
_cell.angle_gamma   90.00
#
_symmetry.space_group_name_H-M   'P 1'
#
loop_
_entity.id
_entity.type
_entity.pdbx_description
1 polymer ?
#
loop_
_entity_poly.entity_id
_entity_poly.type
_entity_poly.pdbx_seq_one_letter_code
_entity_poly.pdbx_strand_id
1 'polypeptide(L)'
;LQDDGSAKAVQALRAVFGTEYEHGNIGSTIYIASGNAVDWTFGKANITFSYAVELRDTGEYGFLLPEDQIVPTGKETLAGELALLRYIAGICYA
;
A
#
# COMPACT_ATOMS: atom_id res chain seq x y z
N LEU A 1 -11.69 -4.69 7.77
CA LEU A 1 -10.53 -5.61 7.76
C LEU A 1 -9.44 -5.15 6.80
N GLN A 2 -9.61 -5.25 5.47
CA GLN A 2 -8.55 -4.83 4.53
C GLN A 2 -8.29 -3.32 4.59
N ASP A 3 -9.36 -2.53 4.55
CA ASP A 3 -9.30 -1.06 4.58
C ASP A 3 -8.66 -0.52 5.87
N ASP A 4 -9.00 -1.09 7.04
CA ASP A 4 -8.36 -0.71 8.31
C ASP A 4 -6.84 -0.99 8.30
N GLY A 5 -6.43 -2.06 7.60
CA GLY A 5 -5.01 -2.40 7.42
C GLY A 5 -4.28 -1.38 6.56
N SER A 6 -4.86 -0.99 5.42
CA SER A 6 -4.28 0.05 4.56
C SER A 6 -4.30 1.43 5.21
N ALA A 7 -5.35 1.77 5.98
CA ALA A 7 -5.41 3.01 6.75
C ALA A 7 -4.26 3.10 7.77
N LYS A 8 -3.97 2.00 8.49
CA LYS A 8 -2.82 1.93 9.41
C LYS A 8 -1.49 2.04 8.68
N ALA A 9 -1.36 1.43 7.50
CA ALA A 9 -0.16 1.52 6.67
C ALA A 9 0.10 2.96 6.22
N VAL A 10 -0.92 3.63 5.66
CA VAL A 10 -0.84 5.04 5.23
C VAL A 10 -0.52 5.97 6.39
N GLN A 11 -1.13 5.77 7.57
CA GLN A 11 -0.81 6.57 8.75
C GLN A 11 0.67 6.43 9.17
N ALA A 12 1.20 5.21 9.19
CA ALA A 12 2.58 4.95 9.58
C ALA A 12 3.58 5.47 8.53
N LEU A 13 3.27 5.31 7.24
CA LEU A 13 4.05 5.87 6.12
C LEU A 13 4.13 7.40 6.24
N ARG A 14 2.98 8.06 6.37
CA ARG A 14 2.86 9.52 6.49
C ARG A 14 3.66 10.06 7.67
N ALA A 15 3.76 9.31 8.77
CA ALA A 15 4.50 9.74 9.96
C ALA A 15 6.02 9.86 9.73
N VAL A 16 6.58 9.28 8.65
CA VAL A 16 8.03 9.32 8.38
C VAL A 16 8.44 10.64 7.73
N PHE A 17 7.80 11.01 6.61
CA PHE A 17 8.16 12.22 5.83
C PHE A 17 6.99 13.14 5.50
N GLY A 18 5.78 12.84 5.98
CA GLY A 18 4.58 13.62 5.70
C GLY A 18 3.93 13.33 4.34
N THR A 19 4.45 12.37 3.57
CA THR A 19 3.92 12.02 2.25
C THR A 19 2.48 11.49 2.36
N GLU A 20 1.60 12.05 1.54
CA GLU A 20 0.19 11.71 1.52
C GLU A 20 -0.08 10.59 0.52
N TYR A 21 -0.78 9.55 0.96
CA TYR A 21 -1.23 8.44 0.13
C TYR A 21 -2.74 8.30 0.29
N GLU A 22 -3.43 7.99 -0.81
CA GLU A 22 -4.81 7.55 -0.78
C GLU A 22 -4.87 6.03 -0.52
N HIS A 23 -5.94 5.55 0.12
CA HIS A 23 -6.21 4.13 0.27
C HIS A 23 -7.67 3.80 -0.04
N GLY A 24 -7.92 2.56 -0.43
CA GLY A 24 -9.26 2.07 -0.71
C GLY A 24 -9.28 0.90 -1.68
N ASN A 25 -10.46 0.59 -2.19
CA ASN A 25 -10.62 -0.40 -3.24
C ASN A 25 -10.01 0.14 -4.56
N ILE A 26 -9.23 -0.68 -5.27
CA ILE A 26 -8.57 -0.32 -6.53
C ILE A 26 -9.56 0.31 -7.53
N GLY A 27 -10.75 -0.26 -7.66
CA GLY A 27 -11.78 0.20 -8.60
C GLY A 27 -12.28 1.62 -8.33
N SER A 28 -12.35 2.03 -7.07
CA SER A 28 -12.78 3.38 -6.67
C SER A 28 -11.63 4.36 -6.52
N THR A 29 -10.43 3.89 -6.17
CA THR A 29 -9.26 4.75 -5.89
C THR A 29 -8.45 5.05 -7.14
N ILE A 30 -8.37 4.11 -8.09
CA ILE A 30 -7.61 4.29 -9.33
C ILE A 30 -8.55 4.29 -10.53
N TYR A 31 -9.08 3.11 -10.89
CA TYR A 31 -10.12 2.89 -11.90
C TYR A 31 -10.51 1.40 -11.93
N ILE A 32 -11.63 1.07 -12.57
CA ILE A 32 -12.08 -0.32 -12.75
C ILE A 32 -11.14 -1.03 -13.74
N ALA A 33 -10.43 -2.05 -13.26
CA ALA A 33 -9.53 -2.89 -14.05
C ALA A 33 -9.77 -4.37 -13.74
N SER A 34 -9.76 -5.24 -14.76
CA SER A 34 -9.86 -6.69 -14.59
C SER A 34 -8.50 -7.38 -14.77
N GLY A 35 -8.32 -8.54 -14.14
CA GLY A 35 -7.14 -9.40 -14.33
C GLY A 35 -5.88 -8.95 -13.58
N ASN A 36 -5.99 -8.03 -12.62
CA ASN A 36 -4.85 -7.66 -11.78
C ASN A 36 -4.49 -8.78 -10.77
N ALA A 37 -3.25 -8.77 -10.30
CA ALA A 37 -2.72 -9.81 -9.42
C ALA A 37 -3.41 -9.83 -8.04
N VAL A 38 -3.85 -8.68 -7.54
CA VAL A 38 -4.50 -8.55 -6.23
C VAL A 38 -5.88 -9.23 -6.24
N ASP A 39 -6.68 -9.02 -7.28
CA ASP A 39 -7.97 -9.68 -7.44
C ASP A 39 -7.82 -11.19 -7.62
N TRP A 40 -6.78 -11.64 -8.35
CA TRP A 40 -6.52 -13.07 -8.52
C TRP A 40 -6.07 -13.72 -7.20
N THR A 41 -5.14 -13.10 -6.47
CA THR A 41 -4.66 -13.62 -5.17
C THR A 41 -5.79 -13.68 -4.15
N PHE A 42 -6.64 -12.65 -4.10
CA PHE A 42 -7.82 -12.62 -3.24
C PHE A 42 -8.87 -13.68 -3.66
N GLY A 43 -9.30 -13.66 -4.92
CA GLY A 43 -10.47 -14.41 -5.38
C GLY A 43 -10.21 -15.84 -5.86
N LYS A 44 -8.98 -16.20 -6.23
CA LYS A 44 -8.60 -17.54 -6.71
C LYS A 44 -7.64 -18.26 -5.79
N ALA A 45 -6.64 -17.56 -5.27
CA ALA A 45 -5.66 -18.17 -4.36
C ALA A 45 -6.10 -18.16 -2.88
N ASN A 46 -7.25 -17.54 -2.56
CA ASN A 46 -7.78 -17.40 -1.20
C ASN A 46 -6.80 -16.68 -0.24
N ILE A 47 -6.00 -15.75 -0.76
CA ILE A 47 -5.10 -14.91 0.07
C ILE A 47 -5.89 -13.68 0.50
N THR A 48 -6.42 -13.69 1.72
CA THR A 48 -7.36 -12.66 2.20
C THR A 48 -6.75 -11.25 2.30
N PHE A 49 -5.46 -11.17 2.62
CA PHE A 49 -4.73 -9.92 2.75
C PHE A 49 -3.94 -9.65 1.47
N SER A 50 -4.62 -9.11 0.46
CA SER A 50 -4.05 -8.84 -0.86
C SER A 50 -4.10 -7.33 -1.13
N TYR A 51 -2.94 -6.71 -1.34
CA TYR A 51 -2.79 -5.26 -1.47
C TYR A 51 -1.91 -4.90 -2.67
N ALA A 52 -2.16 -3.73 -3.26
CA ALA A 52 -1.27 -3.07 -4.19
C ALA A 52 -0.80 -1.74 -3.58
N VAL A 53 0.43 -1.35 -3.90
CA VAL A 53 1.00 -0.07 -3.49
C VAL A 53 1.54 0.63 -4.74
N GLU A 54 1.05 1.84 -5.00
CA GLU A 54 1.61 2.75 -6.00
C GLU A 54 2.49 3.75 -5.24
N LEU A 55 3.78 3.78 -5.54
CA LEU A 55 4.76 4.57 -4.79
C LEU A 55 4.80 6.03 -5.25
N ARG A 56 5.79 6.80 -4.75
CA ARG A 56 6.05 8.16 -5.22
C ARG A 56 6.34 8.19 -6.73
N ASP A 57 6.09 9.30 -7.40
CA ASP A 57 5.41 10.52 -6.94
C ASP A 57 3.99 10.62 -7.53
N THR A 58 3.38 11.82 -7.47
CA THR A 58 2.04 12.07 -8.03
C THR A 58 2.09 12.59 -9.47
N GLY A 59 3.18 12.38 -10.20
CA GLY A 59 3.30 12.67 -11.63
C GLY A 59 4.26 13.81 -12.01
N GLU A 60 5.05 14.36 -11.08
CA GLU A 60 6.09 15.35 -11.42
C GLU A 60 7.24 14.70 -12.20
N TYR A 61 7.76 13.59 -11.66
CA TYR A 61 8.78 12.76 -12.29
C TYR A 61 8.21 11.42 -12.76
N GLY A 62 7.16 10.91 -12.11
CA GLY A 62 6.55 9.62 -12.41
C GLY A 62 7.58 8.49 -12.42
N PHE A 63 7.68 7.75 -13.53
CA PHE A 63 8.63 6.65 -13.68
C PHE A 63 10.11 7.08 -13.69
N LEU A 64 10.41 8.37 -13.82
CA LEU A 64 11.76 8.92 -13.82
C LEU A 64 12.10 9.61 -12.49
N LEU A 65 11.55 9.10 -11.38
CA LEU A 65 11.80 9.59 -10.04
C LEU A 65 13.33 9.66 -9.76
N PRO A 66 13.86 10.79 -9.26
CA PRO A 66 15.29 10.96 -9.01
C PRO A 66 15.88 9.93 -8.04
N GLU A 67 17.16 9.59 -8.22
CA GLU A 67 17.84 8.57 -7.39
C GLU A 67 17.88 8.91 -5.90
N ASP A 68 17.89 10.20 -5.56
CA ASP A 68 17.89 10.68 -4.18
C ASP A 68 16.54 10.44 -3.46
N GLN A 69 15.48 10.10 -4.20
CA GLN A 69 14.17 9.70 -3.67
C GLN A 69 14.07 8.20 -3.37
N ILE A 70 15.03 7.37 -3.80
CA ILE A 70 14.98 5.91 -3.58
C ILE A 70 14.94 5.59 -2.06
N VAL A 71 15.90 6.12 -1.30
CA VAL A 71 16.01 5.85 0.13
C VAL A 71 14.85 6.46 0.93
N PRO A 72 14.41 7.72 0.68
CA PRO A 72 13.20 8.26 1.28
C PRO A 72 11.95 7.40 1.02
N THR A 73 11.71 7.00 -0.22
CA THR A 73 10.55 6.15 -0.58
C THR A 73 10.61 4.82 0.17
N GLY A 74 11.75 4.13 0.14
CA GLY A 74 11.89 2.85 0.84
C GLY A 74 11.66 2.93 2.35
N LYS A 75 12.12 4.02 3.00
CA LYS A 75 11.95 4.20 4.46
C LYS A 75 10.50 4.38 4.87
N GLU A 76 9.73 5.20 4.14
CA GLU A 76 8.32 5.42 4.48
C GLU A 76 7.45 4.21 4.10
N THR A 77 7.72 3.57 2.95
CA THR A 77 7.01 2.36 2.54
C THR A 77 7.23 1.24 3.56
N LEU A 78 8.47 1.02 4.01
CA LEU A 78 8.76 0.01 5.04
C LEU A 78 8.00 0.27 6.35
N ALA A 79 7.86 1.54 6.77
CA ALA A 79 7.07 1.88 7.95
C ALA A 79 5.60 1.49 7.78
N GLY A 80 5.02 1.75 6.60
CA GLY A 80 3.68 1.32 6.22
C GLY A 80 3.51 -0.20 6.20
N GLU A 81 4.43 -0.92 5.56
CA GLU A 81 4.41 -2.38 5.49
C GLU A 81 4.49 -3.03 6.86
N LEU A 82 5.38 -2.55 7.74
CA LEU A 82 5.50 -3.08 9.10
C LEU A 82 4.21 -2.85 9.92
N ALA A 83 3.54 -1.71 9.72
CA ALA A 83 2.26 -1.45 10.38
C ALA A 83 1.15 -2.38 9.88
N LEU A 84 1.09 -2.63 8.56
CA LEU A 84 0.16 -3.57 7.95
C LEU A 84 0.40 -5.00 8.45
N LEU A 85 1.66 -5.47 8.45
CA LEU A 85 2.03 -6.80 8.90
C LEU A 85 1.68 -7.02 10.39
N ARG A 86 1.90 -6.02 11.25
CA ARG A 86 1.49 -6.09 12.66
C ARG A 86 -0.02 -6.18 12.82
N TYR A 87 -0.77 -5.42 12.02
CA TYR A 87 -2.22 -5.47 12.02
C TYR A 87 -2.73 -6.86 11.59
N ILE A 88 -2.18 -7.42 10.52
CA ILE A 88 -2.49 -8.78 10.05
C ILE A 88 -2.14 -9.82 11.11
N ALA A 89 -0.95 -9.75 11.70
CA ALA A 89 -0.53 -10.66 12.77
C ALA A 89 -1.51 -10.61 13.96
N GLY A 90 -1.96 -9.41 14.33
CA GLY A 90 -2.97 -9.24 15.39
C GLY A 90 -4.31 -9.89 15.08
N ILE A 91 -4.66 -10.11 13.81
CA ILE A 91 -5.87 -10.86 13.41
C ILE A 91 -5.61 -12.36 13.42
N CYS A 92 -4.46 -12.79 12.88
CA CYS A 92 -4.14 -14.21 12.73
C CYS A 92 -3.82 -14.91 14.06
N TYR A 93 -3.35 -14.16 15.06
CA TYR A 93 -2.96 -14.68 16.37
C TYR A 93 -3.91 -14.25 17.50
N ALA A 94 -5.07 -13.67 17.16
CA ALA A 94 -6.14 -13.38 18.13
C ALA A 94 -7.03 -14.60 18.41
#